data_AF-A0A175RZA4-F1
#
_entry.id   AF-A0A175RZA4-F1
#
_cell.length_a   1.000
_cell.length_b   1.000
_cell.length_c   1.000
_cell.angle_alpha   90.00
_cell.angle_beta   90.00
_cell.angle_gamma   90.00
#
_symmetry.space_group_name_H-M   'P 1'
#
loop_
_entity.id
_entity.type
_entity.pdbx_description
1 polymer ?
#
loop_
_entity_poly.entity_id
_entity_poly.type
_entity_poly.pdbx_seq_one_letter_code
_entity_poly.pdbx_strand_id
1 'polypeptide(L)'
;MHSGAEDPDLVGTSIPDFDVEPAAGARFWAVLLGVLGAVVGVLAVIGWPLPVGGGRYGVDEAAWAQTVHGVQAWLAHDGWRVSGSSWVFGAAAVAALSGVGVLLHPSWSERRRFVLVVVPAGVLLVAGPAVQWAFGLPWSNYGVGSAAGIALGIVAVAALAGVGAAVVAVLRRRHRPHDGRDRRT
;
A
#
# COMPACT_ATOMS: atom_id res chain seq x y z
N MET A 1 43.31 -24.95 -54.71
CA MET A 1 43.74 -24.56 -53.34
C MET A 1 43.38 -23.09 -53.19
N HIS A 2 42.20 -22.65 -52.73
CA HIS A 2 41.35 -23.00 -51.58
C HIS A 2 42.00 -22.73 -50.22
N SER A 3 41.82 -21.49 -49.74
CA SER A 3 41.76 -21.02 -48.34
C SER A 3 41.68 -19.49 -48.44
N GLY A 4 40.62 -18.77 -48.05
CA GLY A 4 39.56 -19.06 -47.09
C GLY A 4 39.88 -18.38 -45.77
N ALA A 5 39.49 -17.11 -45.64
CA ALA A 5 39.30 -16.40 -44.36
C ALA A 5 38.53 -15.09 -44.63
N GLU A 6 37.24 -15.25 -44.92
CA GLU A 6 36.25 -14.23 -44.52
C GLU A 6 36.26 -14.23 -42.99
N ASP A 7 36.57 -13.11 -42.36
CA ASP A 7 36.25 -12.89 -40.96
C ASP A 7 34.96 -12.05 -40.98
N PRO A 8 33.78 -12.70 -40.92
CA PRO A 8 32.53 -11.96 -40.89
C PRO A 8 32.51 -11.21 -39.57
N ASP A 9 32.32 -9.90 -39.69
CA ASP A 9 31.86 -9.00 -38.65
C ASP A 9 31.17 -9.79 -37.55
N LEU A 10 31.78 -9.73 -36.36
CA LEU A 10 31.15 -10.07 -35.10
C LEU A 10 29.79 -9.38 -35.11
N VAL A 11 28.78 -10.14 -35.53
CA VAL A 11 27.37 -9.80 -35.45
C VAL A 11 27.17 -9.56 -33.98
N GLY A 12 27.26 -8.29 -33.60
CA GLY A 12 26.76 -7.78 -32.35
C GLY A 12 25.31 -8.20 -32.36
N THR A 13 25.04 -9.32 -31.70
CA THR A 13 23.72 -9.70 -31.25
C THR A 13 23.32 -8.61 -30.27
N SER A 14 22.88 -7.48 -30.82
CA SER A 14 21.91 -6.62 -30.16
C SER A 14 20.75 -7.57 -29.87
N ILE A 15 20.73 -8.07 -28.64
CA ILE A 15 19.54 -8.67 -28.07
C ILE A 15 18.48 -7.60 -28.29
N PRO A 16 17.46 -7.85 -29.13
CA PRO A 16 16.35 -6.92 -29.26
C PRO A 16 15.87 -6.73 -27.83
N ASP A 17 15.98 -5.49 -27.35
CA ASP A 17 15.39 -5.10 -26.08
C ASP A 17 13.93 -5.53 -26.22
N PHE A 18 13.56 -6.61 -25.54
CA PHE A 18 12.19 -7.05 -25.53
C PHE A 18 11.49 -5.94 -24.75
N ASP A 19 10.91 -4.99 -25.49
CA ASP A 19 9.87 -4.11 -25.00
C ASP A 19 8.74 -5.04 -24.57
N VAL A 20 8.86 -5.56 -23.35
CA VAL A 20 7.81 -6.25 -22.65
C VAL A 20 6.81 -5.15 -22.36
N GLU A 21 5.92 -4.91 -23.33
CA GLU A 21 4.73 -4.12 -23.09
C GLU A 21 4.09 -4.67 -21.82
N PRO A 22 3.93 -3.86 -20.76
CA PRO A 22 3.35 -4.35 -19.54
C PRO A 22 1.99 -4.94 -19.89
N ALA A 23 1.76 -6.20 -19.51
CA ALA A 23 0.55 -6.97 -19.82
C ALA A 23 -0.75 -6.24 -19.45
N ALA A 24 -0.66 -5.18 -18.63
CA ALA A 24 -1.72 -4.23 -18.42
C ALA A 24 -1.20 -2.78 -18.34
N GLY A 25 -1.79 -1.89 -19.15
CA GLY A 25 -1.48 -0.46 -19.17
C GLY A 25 -2.01 0.30 -17.94
N ALA A 26 -1.58 1.55 -17.76
CA ALA A 26 -1.93 2.39 -16.60
C ALA A 26 -3.44 2.50 -16.34
N ARG A 27 -4.26 2.47 -17.40
CA ARG A 27 -5.73 2.51 -17.30
C ARG A 27 -6.31 1.27 -16.62
N PHE A 28 -5.76 0.08 -16.88
CA PHE A 28 -6.19 -1.15 -16.20
C PHE A 28 -5.93 -1.04 -14.69
N TRP A 29 -4.72 -0.63 -14.31
CA TRP A 29 -4.35 -0.47 -12.91
C TRP A 29 -5.17 0.63 -12.22
N ALA A 30 -5.50 1.70 -12.93
CA ALA A 30 -6.39 2.74 -12.44
C ALA A 30 -7.80 2.22 -12.17
N VAL A 31 -8.36 1.40 -13.07
CA VAL A 31 -9.66 0.75 -12.87
C VAL A 31 -9.62 -0.21 -11.69
N LEU A 32 -8.57 -1.06 -11.61
CA LEU A 32 -8.41 -2.01 -10.53
C LEU A 32 -8.32 -1.32 -9.17
N LEU A 33 -7.48 -0.28 -9.04
CA LEU A 33 -7.38 0.52 -7.82
C LEU A 33 -8.68 1.26 -7.51
N GLY A 34 -9.41 1.74 -8.53
CA GLY A 34 -10.72 2.36 -8.35
C GLY A 34 -11.75 1.38 -7.78
N VAL A 35 -11.84 0.17 -8.34
CA VAL A 35 -12.73 -0.90 -7.84
C VAL A 35 -12.34 -1.32 -6.43
N LEU A 36 -11.05 -1.57 -6.18
CA LEU A 36 -10.56 -1.92 -4.84
C LEU A 36 -10.83 -0.79 -3.84
N GLY A 37 -10.59 0.46 -4.23
CA GLY A 37 -10.88 1.64 -3.41
C GLY A 37 -12.36 1.77 -3.09
N ALA A 38 -13.25 1.49 -4.05
CA ALA A 38 -14.70 1.49 -3.83
C ALA A 38 -15.13 0.37 -2.86
N VAL A 39 -14.68 -0.87 -3.09
CA VAL A 39 -14.97 -2.01 -2.21
C VAL A 39 -14.51 -1.73 -0.78
N VAL A 40 -13.26 -1.31 -0.64
CA VAL A 40 -12.68 -1.02 0.67
C VAL A 40 -13.33 0.21 1.31
N GLY A 41 -13.74 1.21 0.53
CA GLY A 41 -14.52 2.34 1.00
C GLY A 41 -15.88 1.92 1.58
N VAL A 42 -16.59 1.00 0.90
CA VAL A 42 -17.84 0.43 1.42
C VAL A 42 -17.59 -0.31 2.73
N LEU A 43 -16.55 -1.14 2.82
CA LEU A 43 -16.17 -1.83 4.05
C LEU A 43 -15.87 -0.85 5.20
N ALA A 44 -15.27 0.30 4.88
CA ALA A 44 -15.03 1.35 5.86
C ALA A 44 -16.35 1.96 6.39
N VAL A 45 -17.29 2.26 5.48
CA VAL A 45 -18.58 2.89 5.83
C VAL A 45 -19.44 1.97 6.68
N ILE A 46 -19.52 0.68 6.35
CA ILE A 46 -20.33 -0.28 7.12
C ILE A 46 -19.62 -0.77 8.40
N GLY A 47 -18.36 -0.37 8.59
CA GLY A 47 -17.50 -0.80 9.69
C GLY A 47 -17.29 -2.30 9.73
N TRP A 48 -17.02 -2.90 8.57
CA TRP A 48 -16.76 -4.33 8.46
C TRP A 48 -15.59 -4.75 9.38
N PRO A 49 -15.62 -5.93 10.03
CA PRO A 49 -14.49 -6.42 10.81
C PRO A 49 -13.26 -6.73 9.93
N LEU A 50 -12.05 -6.38 10.41
CA LEU A 50 -10.81 -6.74 9.72
C LEU A 50 -10.59 -8.25 9.79
N PRO A 51 -10.29 -8.92 8.66
CA PRO A 51 -9.83 -10.30 8.68
C PRO A 51 -8.52 -10.40 9.44
N VAL A 52 -8.45 -11.31 10.42
CA VAL A 52 -7.20 -11.64 11.10
C VAL A 52 -6.53 -12.74 10.28
N GLY A 53 -5.42 -12.39 9.61
CA GLY A 53 -4.59 -13.39 8.93
C GLY A 53 -3.80 -14.22 9.94
N GLY A 54 -3.74 -15.53 9.72
CA GLY A 54 -2.83 -16.40 10.47
C GLY A 54 -1.37 -15.93 10.33
N GLY A 55 -0.58 -16.10 11.39
CA GLY A 55 0.85 -15.76 11.37
C GLY A 55 1.60 -16.57 10.29
N ARG A 56 2.79 -16.10 9.91
CA ARG A 56 3.66 -16.68 8.86
C ARG A 56 3.99 -18.18 8.98
N TYR A 57 3.53 -18.87 10.02
CA TYR A 57 3.83 -20.27 10.33
C TYR A 57 2.62 -21.18 10.55
N GLY A 58 1.40 -20.76 10.23
CA GLY A 58 0.26 -21.67 10.30
C GLY A 58 -1.06 -21.04 9.86
N VAL A 59 -1.92 -21.86 9.25
CA VAL A 59 -3.35 -21.56 9.20
C VAL A 59 -3.86 -21.69 10.63
N ASP A 60 -3.70 -20.63 11.43
CA ASP A 60 -4.22 -20.59 12.78
C ASP A 60 -5.74 -20.62 12.70
N GLU A 61 -6.32 -21.77 13.01
CA GLU A 61 -7.77 -21.95 13.15
C GLU A 61 -8.37 -20.91 14.11
N ALA A 62 -7.57 -20.47 15.09
CA ALA A 62 -7.87 -19.36 16.00
C ALA A 62 -8.05 -18.01 15.28
N ALA A 63 -7.25 -17.69 14.26
CA ALA A 63 -7.35 -16.42 13.52
C ALA A 63 -8.59 -16.36 12.63
N TRP A 64 -8.94 -17.50 12.00
CA TRP A 64 -10.19 -17.63 11.26
C TRP A 64 -11.40 -17.58 12.20
N ALA A 65 -11.36 -18.31 13.33
CA ALA A 65 -12.41 -18.29 14.34
C ALA A 65 -12.65 -16.87 14.87
N GLN A 66 -11.59 -16.09 15.08
CA GLN A 66 -11.67 -14.70 15.51
C GLN A 66 -12.30 -13.79 14.44
N THR A 67 -11.98 -14.03 13.16
CA THR A 67 -12.63 -13.33 12.04
C THR A 67 -14.12 -13.65 11.98
N VAL A 68 -14.48 -14.93 12.06
CA VAL A 68 -15.89 -15.39 12.07
C VAL A 68 -16.64 -14.80 13.25
N HIS A 69 -16.04 -14.79 14.45
CA HIS A 69 -16.64 -14.19 15.64
C HIS A 69 -16.90 -12.69 15.43
N GLY A 70 -15.96 -11.96 14.82
CA GLY A 70 -16.14 -10.56 14.46
C GLY A 70 -17.30 -10.32 13.49
N VAL A 71 -17.45 -11.19 12.49
CA VAL A 71 -18.57 -11.12 11.52
C VAL A 71 -19.91 -11.44 12.18
N GLN A 72 -19.97 -12.48 13.01
CA GLN A 72 -21.19 -12.84 13.75
C GLN A 72 -21.62 -11.71 14.69
N ALA A 73 -20.68 -11.10 15.38
CA ALA A 73 -20.97 -9.98 16.27
C ALA A 73 -21.44 -8.73 15.51
N TRP A 74 -20.88 -8.46 14.33
CA TRP A 74 -21.36 -7.41 13.44
C TRP A 74 -22.79 -7.67 12.93
N LEU A 75 -23.09 -8.92 12.52
CA LEU A 75 -24.43 -9.34 12.10
C LEU A 75 -25.46 -9.24 13.22
N ALA A 76 -25.08 -9.59 14.46
CA ALA A 76 -25.95 -9.50 15.63
C ALA A 76 -26.35 -8.07 16.01
N HIS A 77 -25.71 -7.05 15.42
CA HIS A 77 -25.94 -5.63 15.68
C HIS A 77 -26.34 -4.86 14.40
N ASP A 78 -27.18 -5.47 13.56
CA ASP A 78 -27.79 -4.90 12.34
C ASP A 78 -26.82 -4.53 11.20
N GLY A 79 -25.54 -4.91 11.31
CA GLY A 79 -24.56 -4.76 10.24
C GLY A 79 -24.19 -3.31 9.87
N TRP A 80 -24.50 -2.33 10.73
CA TRP A 80 -24.18 -0.93 10.46
C TRP A 80 -23.60 -0.26 11.70
N ARG A 81 -22.26 -0.16 11.79
CA ARG A 81 -21.59 0.48 12.94
C ARG A 81 -20.27 1.15 12.59
N VAL A 82 -19.86 2.08 13.46
CA VAL A 82 -18.50 2.58 13.51
C VAL A 82 -17.63 1.55 14.23
N SER A 83 -16.61 1.06 13.54
CA SER A 83 -15.56 0.20 14.07
C SER A 83 -14.22 0.86 13.77
N GLY A 84 -13.20 0.65 14.59
CA GLY A 84 -11.86 1.15 14.33
C GLY A 84 -11.27 0.56 13.04
N SER A 85 -11.78 -0.59 12.58
CA SER A 85 -11.49 -1.11 11.24
C SER A 85 -11.90 -0.15 10.11
N SER A 86 -12.88 0.72 10.34
CA SER A 86 -13.26 1.79 9.40
C SER A 86 -12.10 2.73 9.11
N TRP A 87 -11.21 2.99 10.06
CA TRP A 87 -10.03 3.83 9.83
C TRP A 87 -9.02 3.13 8.92
N VAL A 88 -8.85 1.82 9.10
CA VAL A 88 -7.92 1.01 8.29
C VAL A 88 -8.43 0.88 6.86
N PHE A 89 -9.70 0.51 6.69
CA PHE A 89 -10.33 0.47 5.38
C PHE A 89 -10.39 1.87 4.74
N GLY A 90 -10.74 2.91 5.49
CA GLY A 90 -10.75 4.29 4.99
C GLY A 90 -9.37 4.73 4.49
N ALA A 91 -8.30 4.45 5.23
CA ALA A 91 -6.93 4.77 4.82
C ALA A 91 -6.54 4.03 3.54
N ALA A 92 -6.90 2.74 3.42
CA ALA A 92 -6.66 1.95 2.22
C ALA A 92 -7.46 2.47 1.01
N ALA A 93 -8.72 2.88 1.20
CA ALA A 93 -9.53 3.48 0.15
C ALA A 93 -8.93 4.81 -0.34
N VAL A 94 -8.52 5.68 0.59
CA VAL A 94 -7.84 6.95 0.27
C VAL A 94 -6.53 6.71 -0.48
N ALA A 95 -5.72 5.73 -0.07
CA ALA A 95 -4.49 5.36 -0.76
C ALA A 95 -4.78 4.87 -2.19
N ALA A 96 -5.78 4.01 -2.36
CA ALA A 96 -6.15 3.47 -3.67
C ALA A 96 -6.65 4.57 -4.62
N LEU A 97 -7.54 5.44 -4.16
CA LEU A 97 -8.06 6.57 -4.96
C LEU A 97 -6.96 7.59 -5.30
N SER A 98 -6.06 7.87 -4.36
CA SER A 98 -4.89 8.72 -4.62
C SER A 98 -3.93 8.05 -5.62
N GLY A 99 -3.80 6.72 -5.56
CA GLY A 99 -3.05 5.91 -6.52
C GLY A 99 -3.61 6.00 -7.93
N VAL A 100 -4.94 6.01 -8.10
CA VAL A 100 -5.59 6.29 -9.39
C VAL A 100 -5.13 7.64 -9.94
N GLY A 101 -5.18 8.70 -9.15
CA GLY A 101 -4.70 10.02 -9.56
C GLY A 101 -3.22 10.02 -9.97
N VAL A 102 -2.38 9.28 -9.26
CA VAL A 102 -0.96 9.12 -9.62
C VAL A 102 -0.78 8.41 -10.95
N LEU A 103 -1.53 7.34 -11.21
CA LEU A 103 -1.45 6.59 -12.47
C LEU A 103 -1.92 7.41 -13.67
N LEU A 104 -2.89 8.30 -13.47
CA LEU A 104 -3.41 9.21 -14.49
C LEU A 104 -2.47 10.41 -14.74
N HIS A 105 -1.49 10.66 -13.86
CA HIS A 105 -0.56 11.78 -13.96
C HIS A 105 0.92 11.34 -13.91
N PRO A 106 1.42 10.64 -14.95
CA PRO A 106 2.79 10.13 -15.01
C PRO A 106 3.86 11.24 -15.14
N SER A 107 3.46 12.49 -15.34
CA SER A 107 4.38 13.64 -15.35
C SER A 107 4.69 14.18 -13.94
N TRP A 108 3.98 13.74 -12.90
CA TRP A 108 4.22 14.22 -11.54
C TRP A 108 5.54 13.70 -10.98
N SER A 109 6.22 14.54 -10.20
CA SER A 109 7.44 14.15 -9.49
C SER A 109 7.15 13.06 -8.45
N GLU A 110 8.14 12.19 -8.21
CA GLU A 110 8.03 11.11 -7.21
C GLU A 110 7.64 11.63 -5.83
N ARG A 111 8.18 12.78 -5.42
CA ARG A 111 7.83 13.45 -4.16
C ARG A 111 6.34 13.79 -4.10
N ARG A 112 5.79 14.34 -5.19
CA ARG A 112 4.38 14.71 -5.26
C ARG A 112 3.48 13.48 -5.18
N ARG A 113 3.82 12.40 -5.90
CA ARG A 113 3.09 11.12 -5.84
C ARG A 113 3.10 10.53 -4.44
N PHE A 114 4.28 10.48 -3.81
CA PHE A 114 4.43 9.96 -2.46
C PHE A 114 3.59 10.76 -1.46
N VAL A 115 3.69 12.09 -1.48
CA VAL A 115 2.94 12.95 -0.55
C VAL A 115 1.43 12.76 -0.73
N LEU A 116 0.94 12.73 -1.98
CA LEU A 116 -0.49 12.59 -2.25
C LEU A 116 -1.08 11.24 -1.86
N VAL A 117 -0.30 10.16 -1.88
CA VAL A 117 -0.78 8.83 -1.48
C VAL A 117 -0.59 8.62 0.01
N VAL A 118 0.63 8.86 0.52
CA VAL A 118 1.04 8.43 1.86
C VAL A 118 0.54 9.38 2.94
N VAL A 119 0.55 10.69 2.71
CA VAL A 119 0.14 11.65 3.75
C VAL A 119 -1.35 11.50 4.10
N PRO A 120 -2.31 11.56 3.16
CA PRO A 120 -3.72 11.50 3.55
C PRO A 120 -4.11 10.13 4.10
N ALA A 121 -3.59 9.04 3.53
CA ALA A 121 -3.81 7.69 4.06
C ALA A 121 -3.20 7.50 5.45
N GLY A 122 -1.95 7.97 5.65
CA GLY A 122 -1.25 7.88 6.93
C GLY A 122 -1.89 8.74 8.02
N VAL A 123 -2.33 9.96 7.67
CA VAL A 123 -3.10 10.82 8.58
C VAL A 123 -4.37 10.12 9.01
N LEU A 124 -5.14 9.54 8.09
CA LEU A 124 -6.38 8.85 8.44
C LEU A 124 -6.11 7.61 9.31
N LEU A 125 -5.08 6.84 8.98
CA LEU A 125 -4.70 5.62 9.69
C LEU A 125 -4.23 5.91 11.12
N VAL A 126 -3.60 7.06 11.38
CA VAL A 126 -3.08 7.42 12.71
C VAL A 126 -4.07 8.27 13.48
N ALA A 127 -4.57 9.35 12.89
CA ALA A 127 -5.44 10.30 13.56
C ALA A 127 -6.80 9.69 13.89
N GLY A 128 -7.36 8.84 13.04
CA GLY A 128 -8.64 8.17 13.29
C GLY A 128 -8.65 7.35 14.59
N PRO A 129 -7.76 6.34 14.71
CA PRO A 129 -7.61 5.57 15.94
C PRO A 129 -7.21 6.41 17.16
N ALA A 130 -6.34 7.42 16.98
CA ALA A 130 -5.92 8.30 18.08
C ALA A 130 -7.09 9.15 18.60
N VAL A 131 -7.92 9.69 17.71
CA VAL A 131 -9.14 10.42 18.07
C VAL A 131 -10.12 9.48 18.77
N GLN A 132 -10.39 8.29 18.21
CA GLN A 132 -11.27 7.30 18.83
C GLN A 132 -10.81 6.94 20.25
N TRP A 133 -9.50 6.75 20.44
CA TRP A 133 -8.90 6.52 21.74
C TRP A 133 -9.03 7.73 22.68
N ALA A 134 -8.74 8.94 22.22
CA ALA A 134 -8.80 10.16 23.02
C ALA A 134 -10.21 10.45 23.55
N PHE A 135 -11.24 10.05 22.81
CA PHE A 135 -12.64 10.11 23.23
C PHE A 135 -13.09 8.92 24.10
N GLY A 136 -12.19 8.00 24.44
CA GLY A 136 -12.51 6.81 25.24
C GLY A 136 -13.46 5.84 24.54
N LEU A 137 -13.59 5.92 23.22
CA LEU A 137 -14.50 5.07 22.46
C LEU A 137 -13.91 3.66 22.36
N PRO A 138 -14.73 2.60 22.51
CA PRO A 138 -14.28 1.23 22.29
C PRO A 138 -13.83 1.05 20.84
N TRP A 139 -12.93 0.09 20.58
CA TRP A 139 -12.45 -0.14 19.20
C TRP A 139 -13.59 -0.51 18.27
N SER A 140 -14.50 -1.37 18.73
CA SER A 140 -15.72 -1.68 18.01
C SER A 140 -16.89 -1.73 18.99
N ASN A 141 -18.05 -1.32 18.51
CA ASN A 141 -19.31 -1.35 19.26
C ASN A 141 -19.95 -2.76 19.29
N TYR A 142 -19.22 -3.79 18.88
CA TYR A 142 -19.66 -5.20 18.81
C TYR A 142 -18.53 -6.17 19.20
N GLY A 143 -17.42 -5.70 19.75
CA GLY A 143 -16.30 -6.55 20.15
C GLY A 143 -15.69 -6.11 21.47
N VAL A 144 -15.15 -7.08 22.22
CA VAL A 144 -14.50 -6.84 23.51
C VAL A 144 -13.03 -6.46 23.26
N GLY A 145 -12.80 -5.25 22.75
CA GLY A 145 -11.46 -4.78 22.39
C GLY A 145 -11.25 -3.31 22.74
N SER A 146 -10.20 -3.01 23.49
CA SER A 146 -9.83 -1.62 23.78
C SER A 146 -9.25 -0.94 22.53
N ALA A 147 -9.71 0.29 22.23
CA ALA A 147 -9.11 1.10 21.17
C ALA A 147 -7.65 1.47 21.48
N ALA A 148 -7.27 1.51 22.75
CA ALA A 148 -5.94 1.91 23.21
C ALA A 148 -4.83 1.00 22.67
N GLY A 149 -4.94 -0.32 22.86
CA GLY A 149 -3.89 -1.27 22.42
C GLY A 149 -3.71 -1.29 20.90
N ILE A 150 -4.82 -1.16 20.16
CA ILE A 150 -4.80 -1.18 18.69
C ILE A 150 -4.27 0.14 18.12
N ALA A 151 -4.71 1.28 18.68
CA ALA A 151 -4.20 2.59 18.29
C ALA A 151 -2.67 2.69 18.51
N LEU A 152 -2.18 2.19 19.65
CA LEU A 152 -0.74 2.13 19.92
C LEU A 152 0.01 1.23 18.93
N GLY A 153 -0.55 0.06 18.59
CA GLY A 153 0.01 -0.83 17.57
C GLY A 153 0.11 -0.17 16.20
N ILE A 154 -0.95 0.52 15.76
CA ILE A 154 -0.97 1.24 14.48
C ILE A 154 0.05 2.38 14.46
N VAL A 155 0.13 3.16 15.54
CA VAL A 155 1.13 4.24 15.68
C VAL A 155 2.55 3.66 15.61
N ALA A 156 2.82 2.56 16.31
CA ALA A 156 4.14 1.91 16.29
C ALA A 156 4.52 1.42 14.88
N VAL A 157 3.61 0.75 14.18
CA VAL A 157 3.84 0.29 12.80
C VAL A 157 4.04 1.47 11.84
N ALA A 158 3.22 2.52 11.96
CA ALA A 158 3.33 3.72 11.13
C ALA A 158 4.67 4.44 11.38
N ALA A 159 5.12 4.54 12.64
CA ALA A 159 6.42 5.10 12.98
C ALA A 159 7.57 4.28 12.38
N LEU A 160 7.52 2.95 12.51
CA LEU A 160 8.52 2.05 11.91
C LEU A 160 8.56 2.15 10.38
N ALA A 161 7.40 2.21 9.72
CA ALA A 161 7.31 2.39 8.28
C ALA A 161 7.86 3.76 7.83
N GLY A 162 7.58 4.83 8.58
CA GLY A 162 8.11 6.16 8.33
C GLY A 162 9.64 6.22 8.44
N VAL A 163 10.20 5.59 9.49
CA VAL A 163 11.65 5.45 9.66
C VAL A 163 12.26 4.64 8.52
N GLY A 164 11.66 3.50 8.14
CA GLY A 164 12.13 2.68 7.03
C GLY A 164 12.16 3.45 5.71
N ALA A 165 11.10 4.19 5.39
CA ALA A 165 11.04 5.01 4.18
C ALA A 165 12.11 6.12 4.17
N ALA A 166 12.36 6.75 5.33
CA ALA A 166 13.42 7.75 5.48
C ALA A 166 14.82 7.15 5.27
N VAL A 167 15.08 5.97 5.84
CA VAL A 167 16.35 5.22 5.66
C VAL A 167 16.55 4.86 4.19
N VAL A 168 15.53 4.30 3.52
CA VAL A 168 15.60 3.98 2.09
C VAL A 168 15.84 5.24 1.24
N ALA A 169 15.18 6.35 1.56
CA ALA A 169 15.40 7.61 0.85
C ALA A 169 16.83 8.15 1.03
N VAL A 170 17.41 8.01 2.23
CA VAL A 170 18.82 8.38 2.50
C VAL A 170 19.78 7.47 1.75
N LEU A 171 19.55 6.16 1.73
CA LEU A 171 20.38 5.20 1.00
C LEU A 171 20.33 5.44 -0.52
N ARG A 172 19.15 5.71 -1.09
CA ARG A 172 19.00 6.06 -2.51
C ARG A 172 19.72 7.35 -2.88
N ARG A 173 19.77 8.35 -1.99
CA ARG A 173 20.54 9.58 -2.22
C ARG A 173 22.04 9.33 -2.27
N ARG A 174 22.55 8.35 -1.52
CA ARG A 174 23.97 7.96 -1.53
C ARG A 174 24.38 7.15 -2.76
N HIS A 175 23.43 6.54 -3.46
CA HIS A 175 23.68 5.75 -4.67
C HIS A 175 23.43 6.51 -5.98
N ARG A 176 23.12 7.81 -5.95
CA ARG A 176 23.24 8.63 -7.16
C ARG A 176 24.73 8.87 -7.41
N PRO A 177 25.33 8.30 -8.48
CA PRO A 177 26.68 8.67 -8.86
C PRO A 177 26.71 10.17 -9.11
N HIS A 178 27.76 10.84 -8.65
CA HIS A 178 28.15 12.12 -9.22
C HIS A 178 28.48 11.85 -10.69
N ASP A 179 27.51 12.01 -11.59
CA ASP A 179 27.82 12.33 -12.98
C ASP A 179 28.41 13.74 -12.95
N GLY A 180 29.71 13.75 -12.68
CA GLY A 180 30.61 14.86 -12.87
C GLY A 180 30.47 15.30 -14.31
N ARG A 181 29.81 16.44 -14.45
CA ARG A 181 29.73 17.25 -15.64
C ARG A 181 31.16 17.67 -16.03
N ASP A 182 31.93 16.78 -16.66
CA ASP A 182 33.09 17.16 -17.47
C ASP A 182 32.56 17.71 -18.79
N ARG A 183 32.23 18.99 -18.73
CA ARG A 183 32.11 19.85 -19.89
C ARG A 183 33.46 19.83 -20.60
N ARG A 184 33.42 19.35 -21.85
CA ARG A 184 34.37 19.75 -22.88
C ARG A 184 34.47 21.28 -22.89
N THR A 185 35.67 21.79 -22.63
CA THR A 185 36.23 23.01 -23.21
C THR A 185 37.66 22.72 -23.56
#